data_AF-A0A063Y277-F1
#
_entry.id   AF-A0A063Y277-F1
#
_cell.length_a   1.000
_cell.length_b   1.000
_cell.length_c   1.000
_cell.angle_alpha   90.00
_cell.angle_beta   90.00
_cell.angle_gamma   90.00
#
_symmetry.space_group_name_H-M   'P 1'
#
loop_
_entity.id
_entity.type
_entity.pdbx_description
1 polymer ?
#
loop_
_entity_poly.entity_id
_entity_poly.type
_entity_poly.pdbx_seq_one_letter_code
_entity_poly.pdbx_strand_id
1 'polypeptide(L)'
;MKIKELIEKLQQYDPEQPIACYSEDEGLRAGDSPAQIFEVLNVSEVEAESSRLDDGTGKPWLKFGKSENASKFVLIEITSDA
;
A
#
# COMPACT_ATOMS: atom_id res chain seq x y z
N MET A 1 3.94 11.72 7.84
CA MET A 1 3.36 11.28 9.14
C MET A 1 4.46 11.04 10.18
N LYS A 2 4.23 11.28 11.47
CA LYS A 2 5.19 10.96 12.56
C LYS A 2 5.05 9.50 13.03
N ILE A 3 6.10 8.97 13.67
CA ILE A 3 6.10 7.59 14.21
C ILE A 3 4.92 7.33 15.15
N LYS A 4 4.67 8.24 16.11
CA LYS A 4 3.58 8.08 17.08
C LYS A 4 2.21 7.95 16.40
N GLU A 5 1.94 8.80 15.42
CA GLU A 5 0.68 8.80 14.66
C GLU A 5 0.52 7.51 13.84
N LEU A 6 1.60 7.03 13.23
CA LEU A 6 1.60 5.79 12.47
C LEU A 6 1.28 4.58 13.36
N ILE A 7 1.92 4.49 14.54
CA ILE A 7 1.66 3.43 15.51
C ILE A 7 0.20 3.46 15.96
N GLU A 8 -0.31 4.64 16.34
CA GLU A 8 -1.71 4.82 16.77
C GLU A 8 -2.72 4.38 15.71
N LYS A 9 -2.42 4.61 14.41
CA LYS A 9 -3.25 4.13 13.31
C LYS A 9 -3.15 2.61 13.10
N LEU A 10 -1.93 2.07 13.05
CA LEU A 10 -1.70 0.65 12.75
C LEU A 10 -2.22 -0.27 13.85
N GLN A 11 -2.17 0.16 15.12
CA GLN A 11 -2.66 -0.62 16.26
C GLN A 11 -4.19 -0.86 16.24
N GLN A 12 -4.94 -0.20 15.36
CA GLN A 12 -6.38 -0.39 15.23
C GLN A 12 -6.76 -1.58 14.33
N TYR A 13 -5.80 -2.12 13.58
CA TYR A 13 -6.00 -3.18 12.60
C TYR A 13 -5.54 -4.55 13.13
N ASP A 14 -5.95 -5.62 12.45
CA ASP A 14 -5.47 -6.97 12.77
C ASP A 14 -3.98 -7.09 12.41
N PRO A 15 -3.08 -7.47 13.34
CA PRO A 15 -1.65 -7.59 13.09
C PRO A 15 -1.26 -8.54 11.95
N GLU A 16 -2.12 -9.49 11.61
CA GLU A 16 -1.87 -10.45 10.53
C GLU A 16 -2.45 -9.99 9.18
N GLN A 17 -3.10 -8.81 9.11
CA GLN A 17 -3.59 -8.26 7.86
C GLN A 17 -2.44 -7.89 6.92
N PRO A 18 -2.58 -8.19 5.61
CA PRO A 18 -1.59 -7.79 4.62
C PRO A 18 -1.56 -6.26 4.44
N ILE A 19 -0.36 -5.72 4.31
CA ILE A 19 -0.11 -4.29 4.04
C ILE A 19 0.25 -4.11 2.55
N ALA A 20 -0.25 -3.03 1.95
CA ALA A 20 0.20 -2.55 0.64
C ALA A 20 0.41 -1.04 0.65
N CYS A 21 1.44 -0.57 -0.05
CA CYS A 21 1.66 0.86 -0.27
C CYS A 21 1.14 1.24 -1.66
N TYR A 22 0.51 2.41 -1.78
CA TYR A 22 0.12 2.97 -3.07
C TYR A 22 0.44 4.46 -3.14
N SER A 23 0.56 4.96 -4.37
CA SER A 23 0.62 6.38 -4.65
C SER A 23 -0.08 6.71 -5.96
N GLU A 24 -0.70 7.88 -6.00
CA GLU A 24 -1.26 8.48 -7.21
C GLU A 24 -0.28 9.49 -7.85
N ASP A 25 0.87 9.74 -7.21
CA ASP A 25 1.92 10.60 -7.73
C ASP A 25 2.58 9.95 -8.96
N GLU A 26 2.41 10.56 -10.13
CA GLU A 26 3.02 10.09 -11.38
C GLU A 26 4.55 10.27 -11.37
N GLY A 27 5.07 11.24 -10.61
CA GLY A 27 6.50 11.48 -10.40
C GLY A 27 7.20 10.35 -9.64
N LEU A 28 6.42 9.52 -8.94
CA LEU A 28 6.89 8.32 -8.25
C LEU A 28 7.33 7.20 -9.21
N ARG A 29 7.00 7.30 -10.50
CA ARG A 29 7.27 6.26 -11.51
C ARG A 29 8.55 6.50 -12.31
N ALA A 30 9.19 7.66 -12.20
CA ALA A 30 10.27 8.05 -13.11
C ALA A 30 11.37 8.84 -12.41
N GLY A 31 12.47 8.15 -12.07
CA GLY A 31 13.72 8.81 -11.71
C GLY A 31 14.92 7.90 -11.92
N ASP A 32 15.97 8.42 -12.56
CA ASP A 32 17.28 7.75 -12.70
C ASP A 32 18.06 7.70 -11.38
N SER A 33 17.41 8.02 -10.25
CA SER A 33 18.03 8.08 -8.93
C SER A 33 18.07 6.68 -8.29
N PRO A 34 19.20 6.29 -7.66
CA PRO A 34 19.31 5.02 -6.96
C PRO A 34 18.44 4.94 -5.69
N ALA A 35 17.91 6.06 -5.21
CA ALA A 35 17.00 6.13 -4.06
C ALA A 35 16.01 7.28 -4.19
N GLN A 36 14.79 7.07 -3.65
CA GLN A 36 13.74 8.07 -3.56
C GLN A 36 13.18 8.08 -2.13
N ILE A 37 12.90 9.27 -1.61
CA ILE A 37 12.31 9.46 -0.29
C ILE A 37 10.79 9.49 -0.48
N PHE A 38 10.09 8.77 0.41
CA PHE A 38 8.64 8.75 0.45
C PHE A 38 8.13 9.23 1.80
N GLU A 39 7.03 9.96 1.77
CA GLU A 39 6.29 10.34 2.96
C GLU A 39 5.00 9.53 3.08
N VAL A 40 4.70 9.02 4.27
CA VAL A 40 3.39 8.43 4.56
C VAL A 40 2.37 9.54 4.78
N LEU A 41 1.33 9.57 3.94
CA LEU A 41 0.22 10.50 4.02
C LEU A 41 -0.93 9.93 4.85
N ASN A 42 -1.28 8.65 4.60
CA ASN A 42 -2.45 8.05 5.21
C ASN A 42 -2.29 6.53 5.43
N VAL A 43 -3.11 6.00 6.35
CA VAL A 43 -3.30 4.57 6.58
C VAL A 43 -4.81 4.32 6.62
N SER A 44 -5.28 3.32 5.88
CA SER A 44 -6.71 2.96 5.80
C SER A 44 -6.89 1.45 5.61
N GLU A 45 -8.08 0.93 5.93
CA GLU A 45 -8.46 -0.46 5.60
C GLU A 45 -9.33 -0.46 4.33
N VAL A 46 -9.03 -1.38 3.42
CA VAL A 46 -9.85 -1.62 2.22
C VAL A 46 -10.08 -3.11 2.03
N GLU A 47 -11.16 -3.45 1.34
CA GLU A 47 -11.31 -4.78 0.76
C GLU A 47 -10.79 -4.75 -0.68
N ALA A 48 -9.90 -5.68 -0.98
CA ALA A 48 -9.31 -5.81 -2.30
C ALA A 48 -9.04 -7.27 -2.64
N GLU A 49 -9.15 -7.58 -3.93
CA GLU A 49 -8.58 -8.79 -4.48
C GLU A 49 -7.16 -8.50 -4.91
N SER A 50 -6.22 -9.34 -4.50
CA SER A 50 -4.83 -9.22 -4.92
C SER A 50 -4.44 -10.45 -5.72
N SER A 51 -3.77 -10.26 -6.85
CA SER A 51 -2.92 -11.31 -7.39
C SER A 51 -1.49 -10.99 -6.98
N ARG A 52 -1.02 -11.75 -5.99
CA ARG A 52 0.41 -12.01 -5.86
C ARG A 52 0.57 -13.43 -6.36
N LEU A 53 0.98 -13.56 -7.61
CA LEU A 53 1.81 -14.65 -8.12
C LEU A 53 1.90 -15.87 -7.19
N ASP A 54 0.92 -16.76 -7.23
CA ASP A 54 1.29 -18.17 -7.18
C ASP A 54 2.29 -18.34 -8.33
N ASP A 55 3.49 -18.85 -8.06
CA ASP A 55 4.57 -19.20 -9.02
C ASP A 55 5.47 -18.10 -9.64
N GLY A 56 5.21 -16.81 -9.42
CA GLY A 56 6.11 -15.73 -9.89
C GLY A 56 5.85 -15.19 -11.31
N THR A 57 4.77 -15.60 -12.00
CA THR A 57 4.49 -15.16 -13.38
C THR A 57 3.36 -14.11 -13.53
N GLY A 58 3.70 -12.81 -13.66
CA GLY A 58 2.72 -11.70 -13.71
C GLY A 58 3.09 -10.41 -12.94
N LYS A 59 2.43 -9.29 -13.23
CA LYS A 59 2.63 -8.02 -12.51
C LYS A 59 1.73 -8.01 -11.26
N PRO A 60 2.25 -7.67 -10.06
CA PRO A 60 1.42 -7.57 -8.86
C PRO A 60 0.34 -6.50 -9.06
N TRP A 61 -0.89 -6.82 -8.67
CA TRP A 61 -2.01 -5.89 -8.74
C TRP A 61 -2.95 -6.04 -7.55
N LEU A 62 -3.63 -4.94 -7.25
CA LEU A 62 -4.75 -4.86 -6.32
C LEU A 62 -5.97 -4.33 -7.07
N LYS A 63 -7.10 -5.03 -6.92
CA LYS A 63 -8.39 -4.59 -7.42
C LYS A 63 -9.28 -4.28 -6.23
N PHE A 64 -9.58 -3.00 -6.04
CA PHE A 64 -10.42 -2.53 -4.94
C PHE A 64 -11.88 -2.96 -5.11
N GLY A 65 -12.52 -3.27 -3.99
CA GLY A 65 -13.93 -3.63 -3.92
C GLY A 65 -14.18 -5.05 -3.43
N LYS A 66 -15.45 -5.33 -3.16
CA LYS A 66 -15.92 -6.64 -2.70
C LYS A 66 -15.97 -7.62 -3.86
N SER A 67 -15.31 -8.77 -3.70
CA SER A 67 -15.48 -9.97 -4.52
C SER A 67 -15.46 -11.19 -3.59
N GLU A 68 -15.85 -12.36 -4.10
CA GLU A 68 -15.79 -13.61 -3.33
C GLU A 68 -14.37 -13.95 -2.86
N ASN A 69 -13.35 -13.41 -3.54
CA ASN A 69 -11.93 -13.61 -3.25
C ASN A 69 -11.28 -12.37 -2.59
N ALA A 70 -12.05 -11.36 -2.22
CA ALA A 70 -11.50 -10.15 -1.63
C ALA A 70 -11.09 -10.39 -0.17
N SER A 71 -9.91 -9.89 0.18
CA SER A 71 -9.41 -9.87 1.55
C SER A 71 -9.29 -8.43 2.03
N LYS A 72 -9.27 -8.23 3.35
CA LYS A 72 -8.99 -6.93 3.93
C LYS A 72 -7.49 -6.64 3.89
N PHE A 73 -7.14 -5.44 3.46
CA PHE A 73 -5.77 -4.93 3.40
C PHE A 73 -5.67 -3.62 4.18
N VAL A 74 -4.54 -3.41 4.83
CA VAL A 74 -4.14 -2.09 5.29
C VAL A 74 -3.39 -1.39 4.16
N LEU A 75 -3.96 -0.32 3.61
CA LEU A 75 -3.32 0.54 2.64
C LEU A 75 -2.54 1.66 3.33
N ILE A 76 -1.29 1.84 2.91
CA ILE A 76 -0.46 2.98 3.25
C ILE A 76 -0.34 3.87 2.00
N GLU A 77 -0.91 5.06 2.07
CA GLU A 77 -0.74 6.07 1.03
C GLU A 77 0.60 6.75 1.21
N ILE A 78 1.41 6.75 0.16
CA ILE A 78 2.71 7.41 0.12
C ILE A 78 2.77 8.47 -0.99
N THR A 79 3.63 9.46 -0.82
CA THR A 79 3.93 10.48 -1.84
C THR A 79 5.44 10.75 -1.88
N SER A 80 5.89 11.49 -2.87
CA SER A 80 7.25 11.99 -2.98
C SER A 80 7.26 13.48 -3.34
N ASP A 81 8.31 14.20 -2.99
CA ASP A 81 8.52 15.60 -3.42
C ASP A 81 9.09 15.70 -4.86
N ALA A 82 8.89 14.66 -5.68
CA ALA A 82 9.47 14.58 -7.03
C ALA A 82 8.84 15.57 -8.02
#